data_AF-A0A7V7PKA3-F1
#
_entry.id   AF-A0A7V7PKA3-F1
#
_cell.length_a   1.000
_cell.length_b   1.000
_cell.length_c   1.000
_cell.angle_alpha   90.00
_cell.angle_beta   90.00
_cell.angle_gamma   90.00
#
_symmetry.space_group_name_H-M   'P 1'
#
loop_
_entity.id
_entity.type
_entity.pdbx_description
1 polymer ?
#
loop_
_entity_poly.entity_id
_entity_poly.type
_entity_poly.pdbx_seq_one_letter_code
_entity_poly.pdbx_strand_id
1 'polypeptide(L)' 'MDRDAVAAIAGRIRVRDYTVGIIGLGYVGIPLALTACRAGFRVIGFD' A
#
# COMPACT_ATOMS: atom_id res chain seq x y z
N MET A 1 -21.53 -9.86 -0.93
CA MET A 1 -20.30 -9.10 -1.22
C MET A 1 -20.52 -8.39 -2.54
N ASP A 2 -20.47 -7.06 -2.54
CA ASP A 2 -20.74 -6.24 -3.72
C ASP A 2 -19.62 -6.44 -4.76
N ARG A 3 -19.97 -6.97 -5.93
CA ARG A 3 -19.02 -7.27 -7.01
C ARG A 3 -18.50 -6.01 -7.70
N ASP A 4 -19.27 -4.94 -7.68
CA ASP A 4 -18.92 -3.68 -8.32
C ASP A 4 -17.84 -2.95 -7.52
N ALA A 5 -17.96 -2.97 -6.18
CA ALA A 5 -16.94 -2.45 -5.27
C ALA A 5 -15.58 -3.18 -5.46
N VAL A 6 -15.60 -4.50 -5.61
CA VAL A 6 -14.37 -5.30 -5.85
C VAL A 6 -13.74 -4.94 -7.19
N ALA A 7 -14.54 -4.81 -8.25
CA ALA A 7 -14.05 -4.41 -9.57
C ALA A 7 -13.40 -3.01 -9.55
N ALA A 8 -14.01 -2.06 -8.85
CA ALA A 8 -13.47 -0.70 -8.68
C ALA A 8 -12.12 -0.70 -7.94
N ILE A 9 -11.97 -1.49 -6.87
CA ILE A 9 -10.69 -1.63 -6.15
C ILE A 9 -9.63 -2.26 -7.04
N ALA A 10 -9.97 -3.36 -7.74
CA ALA A 10 -9.03 -4.04 -8.63
C ALA A 10 -8.55 -3.13 -9.77
N GLY A 11 -9.42 -2.24 -10.28
CA GLY A 11 -9.06 -1.23 -11.27
C GLY A 11 -7.98 -0.28 -10.76
N ARG A 12 -8.17 0.29 -9.55
CA ARG A 12 -7.18 1.18 -8.91
C ARG A 12 -5.84 0.52 -8.65
N ILE A 13 -5.83 -0.75 -8.22
CA ILE A 13 -4.59 -1.52 -8.03
C ILE A 13 -3.84 -1.69 -9.36
N ARG A 14 -4.57 -1.95 -10.45
CA ARG A 14 -3.99 -2.18 -11.79
C ARG A 14 -3.23 -0.96 -12.31
N VAL A 15 -3.71 0.25 -12.00
CA VAL A 15 -3.10 1.52 -12.43
C VAL A 15 -2.20 2.16 -11.36
N ARG A 16 -1.94 1.48 -10.24
CA ARG A 16 -1.17 2.00 -9.08
C ARG A 16 -1.74 3.26 -8.44
N ASP A 17 -3.04 3.49 -8.57
CA ASP A 17 -3.77 4.55 -7.87
C ASP A 17 -4.17 4.11 -6.46
N TYR A 18 -3.17 3.94 -5.60
CA TYR A 18 -3.34 3.59 -4.20
C TYR A 18 -2.16 4.05 -3.37
N THR A 19 -2.31 3.99 -2.05
CA THR A 19 -1.25 4.24 -1.08
C THR A 19 -1.07 2.99 -0.23
N VAL A 20 0.17 2.56 -0.02
CA VAL A 20 0.53 1.43 0.82
C VAL A 20 0.56 1.90 2.27
N GLY A 21 -0.26 1.31 3.13
CA GLY A 21 -0.20 1.52 4.58
C GLY A 21 0.66 0.44 5.25
N ILE A 22 1.62 0.83 6.08
CA ILE A 22 2.43 -0.09 6.89
C ILE A 22 2.18 0.21 8.35
N ILE A 23 1.75 -0.80 9.11
CA ILE A 23 1.45 -0.69 10.54
C ILE A 23 2.54 -1.41 11.33
N GLY A 24 3.12 -0.72 12.32
CA GLY A 24 4.26 -1.14 13.10
C GLY A 24 5.57 -0.76 12.40
N LEU A 25 6.22 0.31 12.87
CA LEU A 25 7.48 0.84 12.34
C LEU A 25 8.70 0.44 13.19
N GLY A 26 8.67 -0.78 13.71
CA GLY A 26 9.82 -1.39 14.37
C GLY A 26 10.91 -1.83 13.37
N TYR A 27 11.79 -2.71 13.82
CA TYR A 27 12.94 -3.21 13.05
C TYR A 27 12.58 -3.78 11.67
N VAL A 28 11.38 -4.35 11.49
CA VAL A 28 10.92 -4.89 10.19
C VAL A 28 10.15 -3.84 9.39
N GLY A 29 9.35 -3.01 10.06
CA GLY A 29 8.45 -2.05 9.42
C GLY A 29 9.18 -0.93 8.68
N ILE A 30 10.23 -0.37 9.29
CA ILE A 30 11.02 0.70 8.66
C ILE A 30 11.73 0.19 7.39
N PRO A 31 12.47 -0.94 7.38
CA PRO A 31 13.05 -1.46 6.16
C PRO A 31 12.03 -1.80 5.07
N LEU A 32 10.85 -2.31 5.46
CA LEU A 32 9.75 -2.57 4.53
C LEU A 32 9.24 -1.27 3.89
N ALA A 33 8.97 -0.24 4.69
CA ALA A 33 8.52 1.06 4.21
C ALA A 33 9.53 1.71 3.27
N LEU A 34 10.81 1.71 3.65
CA LEU A 34 11.89 2.23 2.82
C LEU A 34 12.01 1.47 1.50
N THR A 35 11.82 0.15 1.51
CA THR A 35 11.88 -0.66 0.30
C THR A 35 10.71 -0.38 -0.63
N ALA A 36 9.49 -0.21 -0.10
CA ALA A 36 8.32 0.17 -0.87
C ALA A 36 8.47 1.59 -1.46
N CYS A 37 8.99 2.55 -0.70
CA CYS A 37 9.31 3.89 -1.20
C CYS A 37 10.33 3.83 -2.36
N ARG A 38 11.41 3.05 -2.21
CA ARG A 38 12.42 2.86 -3.27
C ARG A 38 11.86 2.20 -4.53
N ALA A 39 10.84 1.35 -4.39
CA ALA A 39 10.13 0.74 -5.51
C ALA A 39 9.08 1.68 -6.16
N GLY A 40 9.01 2.94 -5.73
CA GLY A 40 8.16 3.98 -6.32
C GLY A 40 6.71 3.97 -5.83
N PHE A 41 6.40 3.26 -4.73
CA PHE A 41 5.07 3.30 -4.14
C PHE A 41 4.91 4.52 -3.23
N ARG A 42 3.71 5.10 -3.22
CA ARG A 42 3.28 6.00 -2.14
C ARG A 42 3.06 5.18 -0.87
N VAL A 43 3.72 5.56 0.23
CA VAL A 43 3.69 4.82 1.50
C VAL A 43 3.29 5.76 2.64
N ILE A 44 2.44 5.29 3.54
CA ILE A 44 2.16 5.90 4.85
C ILE A 44 2.49 4.85 5.92
N GLY A 45 3.27 5.24 6.92
CA GLY A 45 3.58 4.42 8.08
C GLY A 45 2.75 4.83 9.30
N PHE A 46 2.31 3.84 10.07
CA PHE A 46 1.62 3.99 11.34
C PHE A 46 2.37 3.17 12.39
N ASP A 47 2.51 3.69 13.61
CA ASP A 47 3.05 2.97 14.77
C ASP A 47 2.20 3.25 16.00
#